data_AF-A0A940CDD8-F1
#
_entry.id   AF-A0A940CDD8-F1
#
_cell.length_a   1.000
_cell.length_b   1.000
_cell.length_c   1.000
_cell.angle_alpha   90.00
_cell.angle_beta   90.00
_cell.angle_gamma   90.00
#
_symmetry.space_group_name_H-M   'P 1'
#
loop_
_entity.id
_entity.type
_entity.pdbx_description
1 polymer ?
#
loop_
_entity_poly.entity_id
_entity_poly.type
_entity_poly.pdbx_seq_one_letter_code
_entity_poly.pdbx_strand_id
1 'polypeptide(L)'
;MNEKFKEELARVPEKPGVYIMHDADNRILYVGKAIVLRNRLKSYFADIPHSARITAMISHIDHFEYIVCDSELEALLLENNLIKKHKPKYNVLLKDDKGYPYIKVTLNEHFPRVILARRIEKDGGRYFGPYFSAFTVKQLLETIEGIVPLRTCNRKIDPAAWTDEPAYKDTSAVVTGDRPRSDRS
;
A
#
# COMPACT_ATOMS: atom_id res chain seq x y z
N MET A 1 31.52 -22.73 4.76
CA MET A 1 31.27 -21.29 4.97
C MET A 1 32.24 -20.51 4.10
N ASN A 2 31.75 -19.66 3.20
CA ASN A 2 32.64 -18.86 2.35
C ASN A 2 33.39 -17.84 3.24
N GLU A 3 34.70 -18.00 3.42
CA GLU A 3 35.51 -17.12 4.28
C GLU A 3 35.43 -15.65 3.83
N LYS A 4 35.17 -15.39 2.54
CA LYS A 4 35.01 -14.06 1.92
C LYS A 4 34.07 -13.12 2.69
N PHE A 5 32.96 -13.62 3.25
CA PHE A 5 31.93 -12.76 3.87
C PHE A 5 31.88 -12.86 5.40
N LYS A 6 32.71 -13.70 6.02
CA LYS A 6 32.57 -14.06 7.43
C LYS A 6 32.77 -12.87 8.37
N GLU A 7 33.78 -12.04 8.10
CA GLU A 7 34.07 -10.84 8.88
C GLU A 7 33.02 -9.75 8.69
N GLU A 8 32.55 -9.55 7.45
CA GLU A 8 31.52 -8.58 7.12
C GLU A 8 30.19 -8.94 7.79
N LEU A 9 29.81 -10.22 7.75
CA LEU A 9 28.63 -10.76 8.43
C LEU A 9 28.66 -10.58 9.95
N ALA A 10 29.85 -10.58 10.57
CA ALA A 10 29.99 -10.35 12.01
C ALA A 10 29.69 -8.88 12.39
N ARG A 11 29.93 -7.94 11.46
CA ARG A 11 29.67 -6.51 11.66
C ARG A 11 28.21 -6.13 11.42
N VAL A 12 27.44 -6.97 10.74
CA VAL A 12 26.01 -6.73 10.48
C VAL A 12 25.24 -6.67 11.81
N PRO A 13 24.38 -5.65 12.03
CA PRO A 13 23.58 -5.53 13.23
C PRO A 13 22.42 -6.52 13.29
N GLU A 14 21.97 -6.84 14.50
CA GLU A 14 20.77 -7.64 14.77
C GLU A 14 19.52 -6.74 14.82
N LYS A 15 19.30 -5.99 13.73
CA LYS A 15 18.19 -5.06 13.58
C LYS A 15 17.38 -5.38 12.32
N PRO A 16 16.13 -4.91 12.24
CA PRO A 16 15.37 -4.97 11.01
C PRO A 16 16.01 -4.05 9.95
N GLY A 17 15.80 -4.41 8.69
CA GLY A 17 16.34 -3.63 7.59
C GLY A 17 16.21 -4.31 6.24
N VAL A 18 16.79 -3.67 5.24
CA VAL A 18 16.84 -4.15 3.86
C VAL A 18 18.28 -4.49 3.51
N TYR A 19 18.49 -5.61 2.81
CA TYR A 19 19.78 -5.98 2.26
C TYR A 19 19.72 -5.99 0.73
N ILE A 20 20.83 -5.63 0.11
CA ILE A 20 20.99 -5.46 -1.34
C ILE A 20 22.21 -6.26 -1.77
N MET A 21 22.03 -7.18 -2.71
CA MET A 21 23.10 -8.02 -3.24
C MET A 21 23.57 -7.50 -4.59
N HIS A 22 24.87 -7.34 -4.78
CA HIS A 22 25.48 -6.81 -5.99
C HIS A 22 26.36 -7.85 -6.70
N ASP A 23 26.46 -7.75 -8.02
CA ASP A 23 27.49 -8.44 -8.80
C ASP A 23 28.81 -7.64 -8.85
N ALA A 24 29.81 -8.21 -9.53
CA ALA A 24 31.13 -7.58 -9.69
C ALA A 24 31.09 -6.26 -10.51
N ASP A 25 30.05 -6.05 -11.32
CA ASP A 25 29.82 -4.80 -12.06
C ASP A 25 29.00 -3.79 -11.24
N ASN A 26 28.81 -4.05 -9.94
CA ASN A 26 28.00 -3.25 -9.02
C ASN A 26 26.51 -3.14 -9.40
N ARG A 27 25.97 -4.14 -10.11
CA ARG A 27 24.54 -4.19 -10.45
C ARG A 27 23.75 -4.90 -9.37
N ILE A 28 22.58 -4.36 -9.04
CA ILE A 28 21.69 -4.95 -8.04
C ILE A 28 21.10 -6.26 -8.59
N LEU A 29 21.51 -7.38 -7.99
CA LEU A 29 21.00 -8.71 -8.30
C LEU A 29 19.70 -9.00 -7.55
N TYR A 30 19.65 -8.60 -6.29
CA TYR A 30 18.55 -8.94 -5.39
C TYR A 30 18.41 -7.92 -4.26
N VAL A 31 17.16 -7.66 -3.86
CA VAL A 31 16.81 -6.86 -2.68
C VAL A 31 15.87 -7.69 -1.81
N GLY A 32 16.08 -7.69 -0.49
CA GLY A 32 15.16 -8.34 0.44
C GLY A 32 15.12 -7.65 1.80
N LYS A 33 14.02 -7.81 2.53
CA LYS A 33 13.91 -7.38 3.93
C LYS A 33 14.28 -8.48 4.93
N ALA A 34 14.69 -8.07 6.12
CA ALA A 34 14.90 -8.95 7.27
C ALA A 34 14.36 -8.31 8.55
N ILE A 35 13.79 -9.13 9.45
CA ILE A 35 13.55 -8.72 10.84
C ILE A 35 14.87 -8.64 11.60
N VAL A 36 15.81 -9.54 11.26
CA VAL A 36 17.17 -9.55 11.79
C VAL A 36 18.15 -9.73 10.62
N LEU A 37 18.79 -8.64 10.20
CA LEU A 37 19.71 -8.61 9.05
C LEU A 37 20.80 -9.68 9.15
N ARG A 38 21.48 -9.78 10.30
CA ARG A 38 22.56 -10.74 10.53
C ARG A 38 22.14 -12.19 10.26
N ASN A 39 21.01 -12.62 10.82
CA ASN A 39 20.52 -14.00 10.65
C ASN A 39 20.14 -14.26 9.19
N ARG A 40 19.51 -13.28 8.55
CA ARG A 40 19.08 -13.41 7.16
C ARG A 40 20.28 -13.51 6.21
N LEU A 41 21.26 -12.64 6.36
CA LEU A 41 22.48 -12.68 5.54
C LEU A 41 23.30 -13.95 5.78
N LYS A 42 23.47 -14.37 7.04
CA LYS A 42 24.12 -15.65 7.36
C LYS A 42 23.46 -16.84 6.66
N SER A 43 22.13 -16.84 6.53
CA SER A 43 21.41 -17.95 5.90
C SER A 43 21.79 -18.20 4.43
N TYR A 44 22.23 -17.16 3.68
CA TYR A 44 22.66 -17.32 2.29
C TYR A 44 24.08 -17.90 2.14
N PHE A 45 24.92 -17.78 3.16
CA PHE A 45 26.32 -18.21 3.11
C PHE A 45 26.62 -19.38 4.05
N ALA A 46 25.58 -19.89 4.71
CA ALA A 46 25.62 -21.12 5.48
C ALA A 46 25.66 -22.34 4.55
N ASP A 47 26.24 -23.44 5.02
CA ASP A 47 26.35 -24.68 4.26
C ASP A 47 25.03 -25.48 4.34
N ILE A 48 23.98 -24.89 3.80
CA ILE A 48 22.63 -25.48 3.77
C ILE A 48 22.10 -25.54 2.34
N PRO A 49 21.31 -26.56 1.98
CA PRO A 49 20.72 -26.65 0.65
C PRO A 49 19.84 -25.43 0.33
N HIS A 50 20.07 -24.86 -0.85
CA HIS A 50 19.27 -23.77 -1.40
C HIS A 50 18.55 -24.19 -2.69
N SER A 51 17.50 -23.47 -3.06
CA SER A 51 16.87 -23.67 -4.37
C SER A 51 17.85 -23.29 -5.49
N ALA A 52 17.74 -23.94 -6.66
CA ALA A 52 18.64 -23.68 -7.80
C ALA A 52 18.75 -22.19 -8.16
N ARG A 53 17.63 -21.44 -8.06
CA ARG A 53 17.61 -19.99 -8.28
C ARG A 53 18.44 -19.22 -7.27
N ILE A 54 18.33 -19.56 -5.97
CA ILE A 54 19.09 -18.91 -4.91
C ILE A 54 20.57 -19.26 -5.02
N THR A 55 20.90 -20.52 -5.30
CA THR A 55 22.28 -20.96 -5.53
C THR A 55 22.92 -20.19 -6.69
N ALA A 56 22.20 -20.07 -7.82
CA ALA A 56 22.66 -19.29 -8.97
C ALA A 56 22.80 -17.80 -8.67
N MET A 57 21.95 -17.23 -7.81
CA MET A 57 22.09 -15.85 -7.35
C MET A 57 23.37 -15.70 -6.53
N ILE A 58 23.58 -16.58 -5.52
CA ILE A 58 24.73 -16.54 -4.61
C ILE A 58 26.06 -16.62 -5.38
N SER A 59 26.13 -17.46 -6.42
CA SER A 59 27.35 -17.59 -7.23
C SER A 59 27.75 -16.31 -7.98
N HIS A 60 26.84 -15.35 -8.14
CA HIS A 60 27.11 -14.06 -8.78
C HIS A 60 27.31 -12.91 -7.79
N ILE A 61 27.14 -13.15 -6.49
CA ILE A 61 27.30 -12.09 -5.49
C ILE A 61 28.78 -11.77 -5.33
N ASP A 62 29.14 -10.51 -5.58
CA ASP A 62 30.45 -10.00 -5.24
C ASP A 62 30.50 -9.40 -3.84
N HIS A 63 29.53 -8.54 -3.52
CA HIS A 63 29.37 -7.88 -2.22
C HIS A 63 27.89 -7.59 -1.92
N PHE A 64 27.59 -7.18 -0.69
CA PHE A 64 26.25 -6.80 -0.28
C PHE A 64 26.25 -5.51 0.53
N GLU A 65 25.13 -4.82 0.50
CA GLU A 65 24.88 -3.64 1.32
C GLU A 65 23.66 -3.88 2.20
N TYR A 66 23.50 -3.09 3.25
CA TYR A 66 22.30 -3.10 4.07
C TYR A 66 21.95 -1.71 4.58
N ILE A 67 20.65 -1.49 4.76
CA ILE A 67 20.08 -0.29 5.36
C ILE A 67 19.32 -0.74 6.59
N VAL A 68 19.73 -0.25 7.75
CA VAL A 68 19.06 -0.51 9.02
C VAL A 68 17.78 0.32 9.08
N CYS A 69 16.69 -0.28 9.56
CA CYS A 69 15.42 0.40 9.77
C CYS A 69 15.05 0.33 11.25
N ASP A 70 14.17 1.23 11.69
CA ASP A 70 13.68 1.28 13.07
C ASP A 70 12.48 0.35 13.29
N SER A 71 11.85 -0.11 12.22
CA SER A 71 10.72 -1.03 12.26
C SER A 71 10.69 -2.00 11.07
N GLU A 72 9.96 -3.10 11.22
CA GLU A 72 9.67 -4.00 10.10
C GLU A 72 8.84 -3.31 9.01
N LEU A 73 7.98 -2.35 9.38
CA LEU A 73 7.17 -1.61 8.42
C LEU A 73 8.06 -0.80 7.50
N GLU A 74 8.98 -0.05 8.06
CA GLU A 74 9.93 0.75 7.30
C GLU A 74 10.78 -0.14 6.37
N ALA A 75 11.29 -1.27 6.87
CA ALA A 75 12.04 -2.22 6.06
C ALA A 75 11.20 -2.76 4.88
N LEU A 76 9.93 -3.08 5.12
CA LEU A 76 9.00 -3.53 4.08
C LEU A 76 8.74 -2.45 3.02
N LEU A 77 8.54 -1.20 3.44
CA LEU A 77 8.32 -0.07 2.52
C LEU A 77 9.56 0.21 1.67
N LEU A 78 10.73 0.23 2.31
CA LEU A 78 12.00 0.49 1.65
C LEU A 78 12.35 -0.60 0.64
N GLU A 79 12.18 -1.88 1.01
CA GLU A 79 12.36 -3.02 0.12
C GLU A 79 11.47 -2.88 -1.13
N ASN A 80 10.18 -2.63 -0.93
CA ASN A 80 9.22 -2.50 -2.02
C ASN A 80 9.63 -1.37 -2.98
N ASN A 81 10.02 -0.21 -2.44
CA ASN A 81 10.50 0.92 -3.21
C ASN A 81 11.76 0.58 -4.02
N LEU A 82 12.73 -0.10 -3.42
CA LEU A 82 13.97 -0.50 -4.10
C LEU A 82 13.72 -1.54 -5.20
N ILE A 83 12.86 -2.53 -4.96
CA ILE A 83 12.47 -3.53 -5.97
C ILE A 83 11.76 -2.85 -7.15
N LYS A 84 10.84 -1.91 -6.88
CA LYS A 84 10.15 -1.15 -7.94
C LYS A 84 11.09 -0.30 -8.78
N LYS A 85 12.04 0.38 -8.11
CA LYS A 85 13.00 1.29 -8.74
C LYS A 85 14.02 0.55 -9.60
N HIS A 86 14.57 -0.54 -9.08
CA HIS A 86 15.71 -1.23 -9.70
C HIS A 86 15.34 -2.49 -10.48
N LYS A 87 14.16 -3.07 -10.23
CA LYS A 87 13.67 -4.33 -10.82
C LYS A 87 14.76 -5.41 -10.91
N PRO A 88 15.36 -5.82 -9.77
CA PRO A 88 16.51 -6.72 -9.77
C PRO A 88 16.18 -8.06 -10.42
N LYS A 89 17.16 -8.63 -11.13
CA LYS A 89 17.01 -9.87 -11.91
C LYS A 89 16.43 -11.03 -11.10
N TYR A 90 16.84 -11.17 -9.84
CA TYR A 90 16.43 -12.29 -8.99
C TYR A 90 15.23 -11.98 -8.10
N ASN A 91 14.60 -10.80 -8.16
CA ASN A 91 13.35 -10.53 -7.46
C ASN A 91 12.14 -10.99 -8.29
N VAL A 92 11.15 -11.61 -7.64
CA VAL A 92 9.85 -11.84 -8.29
C VAL A 92 9.04 -10.57 -8.20
N LEU A 93 8.72 -9.98 -9.35
CA LEU A 93 7.79 -8.86 -9.42
C LEU A 93 6.37 -9.39 -9.25
N LEU A 94 5.76 -9.14 -8.09
CA LEU A 94 4.34 -9.40 -7.87
C LEU A 94 3.54 -8.36 -8.66
N LYS A 95 2.65 -8.83 -9.55
CA LYS A 95 1.84 -7.95 -10.43
C LYS A 95 0.70 -7.23 -9.71
N ASP A 96 0.25 -7.74 -8.56
CA ASP A 96 -0.89 -7.20 -7.81
C ASP A 96 -0.44 -6.14 -6.80
N ASP A 97 0.12 -5.04 -7.30
CA ASP A 97 0.60 -3.96 -6.45
C ASP A 97 -0.48 -2.91 -6.22
N LYS A 98 -1.52 -3.31 -5.48
CA LYS A 98 -2.61 -2.42 -5.11
C LYS A 98 -2.14 -1.23 -4.25
N GLY A 99 -0.86 -1.16 -3.86
CA GLY A 99 -0.33 -0.16 -2.96
C GLY A 99 -0.72 -0.41 -1.51
N TYR A 100 0.09 0.13 -0.60
CA TYR A 100 -0.19 0.06 0.83
C TYR A 100 -1.48 0.83 1.16
N PRO A 101 -2.33 0.30 2.05
CA PRO A 101 -3.52 1.01 2.51
C PRO A 101 -3.13 2.19 3.41
N TYR A 102 -3.89 3.27 3.26
CA TYR A 102 -3.88 4.47 4.07
C TYR A 102 -5.29 4.74 4.56
N ILE A 103 -5.41 5.47 5.66
CA ILE A 103 -6.66 6.06 6.11
C ILE A 103 -6.67 7.51 5.64
N LYS A 104 -7.67 7.90 4.85
CA LYS A 104 -7.87 9.26 4.39
C LYS A 104 -9.03 9.90 5.13
N VAL A 105 -8.84 11.10 5.62
CA VAL A 105 -9.87 11.98 6.17
C VAL A 105 -10.12 13.13 5.20
N THR A 106 -11.33 13.23 4.63
CA THR A 106 -11.70 14.25 3.64
C THR A 106 -12.03 15.59 4.30
N LEU A 107 -11.01 16.31 4.78
CA LEU A 107 -11.16 17.63 5.40
C LEU A 107 -11.55 18.74 4.42
N ASN A 108 -11.49 18.45 3.13
CA ASN A 108 -11.89 19.33 2.04
C ASN A 108 -13.41 19.29 1.76
N GLU A 109 -14.16 18.41 2.42
CA GLU A 109 -15.62 18.32 2.32
C GLU A 109 -16.28 18.94 3.55
N HIS A 110 -17.44 19.58 3.38
CA HIS A 110 -18.23 20.12 4.50
C HIS A 110 -18.58 19.05 5.55
N PHE A 111 -18.73 17.81 5.11
CA PHE A 111 -18.98 16.65 5.96
C PHE A 111 -17.86 15.62 5.76
N PRO A 112 -16.82 15.62 6.63
CA PRO A 112 -15.67 14.74 6.49
C PRO A 112 -16.04 13.26 6.55
N ARG A 113 -15.27 12.46 5.82
CA ARG A 113 -15.37 11.00 5.75
C ARG A 113 -14.02 10.39 6.07
N VAL A 114 -14.04 9.20 6.64
CA VAL A 114 -12.83 8.41 6.92
C VAL A 114 -12.88 7.19 6.01
N ILE A 115 -11.97 7.12 5.04
CA ILE A 115 -12.01 6.11 3.99
C ILE A 115 -10.66 5.42 3.82
N LEU A 116 -10.70 4.17 3.35
CA LEU A 116 -9.49 3.47 2.91
C LEU A 116 -9.02 4.06 1.58
N ALA A 117 -7.80 4.59 1.57
CA ALA A 117 -7.11 5.05 0.37
C ALA A 117 -5.94 4.13 0.04
N ARG A 118 -5.62 4.00 -1.24
CA ARG A 118 -4.44 3.23 -1.71
C ARG A 118 -3.37 4.12 -2.36
N ARG A 119 -3.68 5.39 -2.51
CA ARG A 119 -2.83 6.43 -3.07
C ARG A 119 -3.03 7.70 -2.26
N ILE A 120 -1.93 8.41 -2.03
CA ILE A 120 -1.95 9.76 -1.47
C ILE A 120 -2.16 10.72 -2.63
N GLU A 121 -3.19 11.55 -2.54
CA GLU A 121 -3.52 12.56 -3.55
C GLU A 121 -3.36 13.96 -2.93
N LYS A 122 -3.07 14.97 -3.75
CA LYS A 122 -2.96 16.38 -3.31
C LYS A 122 -4.34 17.05 -3.36
N ASP A 123 -5.31 16.46 -2.69
CA ASP A 123 -6.73 16.86 -2.78
C ASP A 123 -7.25 17.59 -1.53
N GLY A 124 -6.35 17.92 -0.59
CA GLY A 124 -6.70 18.57 0.68
C GLY A 124 -7.16 17.60 1.77
N GLY A 125 -7.22 16.29 1.49
CA GLY A 125 -7.43 15.26 2.51
C GLY A 125 -6.19 15.05 3.39
N ARG A 126 -6.40 14.61 4.63
CA ARG A 126 -5.32 14.12 5.49
C ARG A 126 -5.19 12.61 5.35
N TYR A 127 -3.96 12.13 5.24
CA TYR A 127 -3.65 10.71 5.06
C TYR A 127 -2.84 10.19 6.25
N PHE A 128 -3.23 9.05 6.78
CA PHE A 128 -2.57 8.34 7.88
C PHE A 128 -2.14 6.95 7.40
N GLY A 129 -0.95 6.50 7.81
CA GLY A 129 -0.34 5.25 7.35
C GLY A 129 1.04 5.48 6.72
N PRO A 130 1.55 4.53 5.92
CA PRO A 130 0.88 3.32 5.42
C PRO A 130 0.65 2.24 6.50
N TYR A 131 -0.38 1.43 6.30
CA TYR A 131 -0.67 0.27 7.16
C TYR A 131 -0.31 -1.05 6.47
N PHE A 132 0.00 -2.09 7.24
CA PHE A 132 0.39 -3.41 6.70
C PHE A 132 -0.74 -4.14 5.97
N SER A 133 -1.98 -3.98 6.44
CA SER A 133 -3.11 -4.79 5.98
C SER A 133 -4.34 -3.93 5.72
N ALA A 134 -4.89 -4.07 4.51
CA ALA A 134 -6.14 -3.41 4.16
C ALA A 134 -7.31 -3.97 5.00
N PHE A 135 -7.21 -5.23 5.45
CA PHE A 135 -8.19 -5.84 6.34
C PHE A 135 -8.19 -5.16 7.71
N THR A 136 -7.02 -4.96 8.32
CA THR A 136 -6.90 -4.26 9.61
C THR A 136 -7.42 -2.82 9.52
N VAL A 137 -7.13 -2.11 8.43
CA VAL A 137 -7.69 -0.77 8.19
C VAL A 137 -9.21 -0.81 8.11
N LYS A 138 -9.80 -1.77 7.38
CA LYS A 138 -11.26 -1.92 7.31
C LYS A 138 -11.89 -2.17 8.67
N GLN A 139 -11.34 -3.10 9.47
CA GLN A 139 -11.85 -3.36 10.83
C GLN A 139 -11.78 -2.12 11.72
N LEU A 140 -10.71 -1.32 11.60
CA LEU A 140 -10.59 -0.06 12.32
C LEU A 140 -11.67 0.94 11.88
N LEU A 141 -11.92 1.07 10.58
CA LEU A 141 -12.98 1.94 10.05
C LEU A 141 -14.36 1.51 10.55
N GLU A 142 -14.68 0.22 10.48
CA GLU A 142 -15.93 -0.35 10.99
C GLU A 142 -16.12 -0.06 12.49
N THR A 143 -15.04 -0.14 13.26
CA THR A 143 -15.06 0.18 14.70
C THR A 143 -15.33 1.67 14.94
N ILE A 144 -14.67 2.55 14.18
CA ILE A 144 -14.87 4.00 14.29
C ILE A 144 -16.31 4.37 13.92
N GLU A 145 -16.85 3.78 12.85
CA GLU A 145 -18.24 3.99 12.40
C GLU A 145 -19.27 3.57 13.47
N GLY A 146 -18.95 2.57 14.31
CA GLY A 146 -19.80 2.16 15.42
C GLY A 146 -19.79 3.10 16.62
N ILE A 147 -18.76 3.93 16.78
CA ILE A 147 -18.58 4.83 17.94
C ILE A 147 -18.95 6.26 17.59
N VAL A 148 -18.57 6.70 16.39
CA VAL A 148 -18.74 8.07 15.92
C VAL A 148 -19.66 8.03 14.70
N PRO A 149 -20.73 8.87 14.66
CA PRO A 149 -21.65 8.93 13.53
C PRO A 149 -20.98 9.63 12.34
N LEU A 150 -19.99 8.97 11.75
CA LEU A 150 -19.29 9.44 10.57
C LEU A 150 -20.04 9.03 9.32
N ARG A 151 -19.92 9.87 8.32
CA ARG A 151 -20.57 9.68 7.04
C ARG A 151 -19.87 8.60 6.23
N THR A 152 -20.64 7.62 5.75
CA THR A 152 -20.15 6.51 4.92
C THR A 152 -20.49 6.66 3.43
N CYS A 153 -21.47 7.50 3.08
CA CYS A 153 -21.94 7.65 1.70
C CYS A 153 -21.05 8.58 0.85
N ASN A 154 -21.04 8.39 -0.47
CA ASN A 154 -20.22 9.17 -1.42
C ASN A 154 -20.96 10.32 -2.12
N ARG A 155 -22.15 10.71 -1.65
CA ARG A 155 -22.91 11.84 -2.22
C ARG A 155 -22.14 13.17 -2.09
N LYS A 156 -22.36 14.15 -2.96
CA LYS A 156 -21.95 15.53 -2.66
C LYS A 156 -23.11 16.18 -1.91
N ILE A 157 -22.87 16.59 -0.67
CA ILE A 157 -23.87 17.29 0.14
C ILE A 157 -23.48 18.76 0.10
N ASP A 158 -24.35 19.58 -0.48
CA ASP A 158 -24.24 21.03 -0.43
C ASP A 158 -24.98 21.50 0.83
N PRO A 159 -24.30 22.13 1.80
CA PRO A 159 -24.96 22.71 2.97
C PRO A 159 -26.02 23.75 2.59
N ALA A 160 -25.88 24.43 1.45
CA ALA A 160 -26.83 25.44 0.98
C ALA A 160 -28.12 24.84 0.40
N ALA A 161 -28.16 23.53 0.14
CA ALA A 161 -29.37 22.83 -0.31
C ALA A 161 -30.31 22.44 0.84
N TRP A 162 -29.87 22.60 2.10
CA TRP A 162 -30.72 22.50 3.27
C TRP A 162 -31.40 23.85 3.52
N THR A 163 -32.51 24.09 2.82
CA THR A 163 -33.44 25.15 3.16
C THR A 163 -34.46 24.59 4.16
N ASP A 164 -34.72 25.29 5.27
CA ASP A 164 -35.76 24.95 6.27
C ASP A 164 -37.20 25.02 5.72
N GLU A 165 -37.37 25.24 4.41
CA GLU A 165 -38.67 25.17 3.77
C GLU A 165 -39.13 23.71 3.63
N PRO A 166 -40.29 23.34 4.22
CA PRO A 166 -40.84 22.01 4.01
C PRO A 166 -41.10 21.83 2.52
N ALA A 167 -40.51 20.79 1.93
CA ALA A 167 -40.75 20.40 0.55
C ALA A 167 -42.17 19.83 0.38
N TYR A 168 -43.19 20.70 0.48
CA TYR A 168 -44.51 20.43 -0.08
C TYR A 168 -44.60 21.18 -1.40
N LYS A 169 -44.06 20.59 -2.47
CA LYS A 169 -44.36 21.05 -3.82
C LYS A 169 -45.68 20.43 -4.24
N ASP A 170 -46.66 21.33 -4.35
CA ASP A 170 -47.99 21.18 -4.91
C ASP A 170 -48.06 20.16 -6.06
N THR A 171 -48.91 19.15 -5.94
CA THR A 171 -49.18 18.14 -6.98
C THR A 171 -50.23 18.60 -7.99
N SER A 172 -50.51 19.89 -8.09
CA SER A 172 -51.50 20.45 -9.02
C SER A 172 -50.87 20.93 -10.33
N ALA A 173 -50.29 20.03 -11.12
CA ALA A 173 -49.96 20.32 -12.52
C ALA A 173 -49.77 19.06 -13.37
N VAL A 174 -50.79 18.20 -13.46
CA VAL A 174 -50.96 17.29 -14.61
C VAL A 174 -52.41 17.29 -15.06
N VAL A 175 -52.86 18.42 -15.61
CA VAL A 175 -54.04 18.46 -16.47
C VAL A 175 -53.70 19.38 -17.64
N THR A 176 -53.56 18.77 -18.82
CA THR A 176 -53.87 19.22 -20.20
C THR A 176 -52.77 18.81 -21.17
N GLY A 177 -53.12 17.96 -22.14
CA GLY A 177 -52.22 17.54 -23.22
C GLY A 177 -52.75 16.33 -24.00
N ASP A 178 -53.85 16.55 -24.72
CA ASP A 178 -54.36 15.86 -25.91
C ASP A 178 -53.90 14.43 -26.28
N ARG A 179 -54.89 13.53 -26.38
CA ARG A 179 -54.76 12.24 -27.10
C ARG A 179 -55.04 12.45 -28.59
N PRO A 180 -54.21 11.96 -29.52
CA PRO A 180 -54.67 11.66 -30.86
C PRO A 180 -55.36 10.28 -30.87
N ARG A 181 -56.68 10.28 -31.13
CA ARG A 181 -57.34 9.26 -31.98
C ARG A 181 -56.93 9.60 -33.42
N SER A 182 -56.71 8.71 -34.38
CA SER A 182 -57.30 7.43 -34.78
C SER A 182 -56.30 6.78 -35.79
N ASP A 183 -56.43 5.62 -36.42
CA ASP A 183 -57.55 4.75 -36.76
C ASP A 183 -57.02 3.33 -37.07
N ARG A 184 -57.93 2.36 -37.02
CA ARG A 184 -57.73 0.99 -37.50
C ARG A 184 -57.65 0.96 -39.02
N SER A 185 -56.86 0.03 -39.55
CA SER A 185 -57.17 -0.79 -40.72
C SER A 185 -56.43 -2.10 -40.57
#